data_AF-A0AAW2UTS7-F1
#
_entry.id   AF-A0AAW2UTS7-F1
#
_cell.length_a   1.000
_cell.length_b   1.000
_cell.length_c   1.000
_cell.angle_alpha   90.00
_cell.angle_beta   90.00
_cell.angle_gamma   90.00
#
_symmetry.space_group_name_H-M   'P 1'
#
loop_
_entity.id
_entity.type
_entity.pdbx_description
1 polymer ?
#
loop_
_entity_poly.entity_id
_entity_poly.type
_entity_poly.pdbx_seq_one_letter_code
_entity_poly.pdbx_strand_id
1 'polypeptide(L)'
;MAKLWQTGWWDSQISPKNSKWLQENLTDMDVKIKAMIMLIEVDGDSLAKRAEMYFKKRPELMTLVEGVYRGHRALAERYDQATSAIRYAHRTMIEAFPNQALLMFADDSPASDVSGTDQGTPEMPIPNDEFTDESVEQSTHSNENNHVNDPKLSNQEGDSEEILRLKEALAKLETEKEAGLVQYRQSLDKLSQLEAEISKTREDFSVLSDRANKAENEVVVLKEMLTRLEAEKESKLQDYQQFVDRISNPQDAQKLNERANNAEIEAQSLKSEFDKLAVEKDAALNQYMQSLEIISNLENKLQLTEEAAKGFKVRAEKAESEVEILRQTISKVS
;
A
#
# COMPACT_ATOMS: atom_id res chain seq x y z
N MET A 1 -4.85 -26.83 24.30
CA MET A 1 -3.98 -26.03 25.18
C MET A 1 -2.74 -25.44 24.49
N ALA A 2 -2.14 -26.09 23.47
CA ALA A 2 -0.95 -25.57 22.77
C ALA A 2 -1.15 -24.23 22.04
N LYS A 3 -2.33 -23.98 21.44
CA LYS A 3 -2.67 -22.69 20.79
C LYS A 3 -2.64 -21.50 21.77
N LEU A 4 -3.02 -21.70 23.03
CA LEU A 4 -3.09 -20.63 24.04
C LEU A 4 -1.70 -20.24 24.58
N TRP A 5 -0.75 -21.17 24.60
CA TRP A 5 0.63 -20.89 25.01
C TRP A 5 1.40 -20.07 23.97
N GLN A 6 1.18 -20.36 22.68
CA GLN A 6 1.80 -19.57 21.61
C GLN A 6 1.27 -18.14 21.61
N THR A 7 -0.06 -17.94 21.55
CA THR A 7 -0.63 -16.58 21.51
C THR A 7 -0.27 -15.76 22.76
N GLY A 8 -0.28 -16.36 23.94
CA GLY A 8 0.07 -15.68 25.20
C GLY A 8 1.54 -15.28 25.32
N TRP A 9 2.46 -16.11 24.82
CA TRP A 9 3.89 -15.79 24.82
C TRP A 9 4.24 -14.70 23.79
N TRP A 10 3.66 -14.76 22.59
CA TRP A 10 3.85 -13.71 21.57
C TRP A 10 3.31 -12.35 22.03
N ASP A 11 2.10 -12.32 22.61
CA ASP A 11 1.50 -11.10 23.17
C ASP A 11 2.29 -10.56 24.37
N SER A 12 2.95 -11.43 25.13
CA SER A 12 3.75 -11.03 26.29
C SER A 12 5.17 -10.58 25.92
N GLN A 13 5.79 -11.12 24.87
CA GLN A 13 7.21 -10.93 24.60
C GLN A 13 7.52 -9.97 23.44
N ILE A 14 6.59 -9.82 22.49
CA ILE A 14 6.81 -9.07 21.23
C ILE A 14 5.73 -8.00 21.00
N SER A 15 4.87 -7.75 21.99
CA SER A 15 3.96 -6.60 21.95
C SER A 15 4.71 -5.28 22.18
N PRO A 16 4.34 -4.18 21.48
CA PRO A 16 4.82 -2.84 21.78
C PRO A 16 4.59 -2.44 23.25
N LYS A 17 3.63 -3.08 23.93
CA LYS A 17 3.31 -2.82 25.33
C LYS A 17 4.33 -3.41 26.33
N ASN A 18 5.11 -4.41 25.92
CA ASN A 18 6.06 -5.11 26.81
C ASN A 18 7.53 -5.02 26.35
N SER A 19 7.80 -4.64 25.09
CA SER A 19 9.16 -4.49 24.57
C SER A 19 9.57 -3.03 24.43
N LYS A 20 10.38 -2.53 25.38
CA LYS A 20 10.93 -1.17 25.36
C LYS A 20 11.67 -0.85 24.06
N TRP A 21 12.47 -1.80 23.57
CA TRP A 21 13.23 -1.63 22.33
C TRP A 21 12.32 -1.49 21.10
N LEU A 22 11.25 -2.31 21.02
CA LEU A 22 10.30 -2.23 19.91
C LEU A 22 9.57 -0.89 19.91
N GLN A 23 9.14 -0.44 21.10
CA GLN A 23 8.48 0.85 21.26
C GLN A 23 9.40 2.02 20.90
N GLU A 24 10.66 2.01 21.38
CA GLU A 24 11.68 3.01 21.04
C GLU A 24 11.98 3.03 19.54
N ASN A 25 12.11 1.87 18.90
CA ASN A 25 12.39 1.79 17.46
C ASN A 25 11.19 2.29 16.62
N LEU A 26 9.96 1.92 16.99
CA LEU A 26 8.75 2.39 16.31
C LEU A 26 8.55 3.90 16.47
N THR A 27 8.80 4.44 17.66
CA THR A 27 8.69 5.88 17.93
C THR A 27 9.80 6.68 17.22
N ASP A 28 11.03 6.19 17.20
CA ASP A 28 12.14 6.81 16.44
C ASP A 28 11.84 6.83 14.92
N MET A 29 11.35 5.73 14.36
CA MET A 29 10.93 5.71 12.95
C MET A 29 9.77 6.67 12.67
N ASP A 30 8.76 6.73 13.54
CA ASP A 30 7.62 7.65 13.40
C ASP A 30 8.07 9.12 13.44
N VAL A 31 8.99 9.49 14.34
CA VAL A 31 9.58 10.83 14.40
C VAL A 31 10.32 11.16 13.09
N LYS A 32 11.09 10.22 12.55
CA LYS A 32 11.81 10.42 11.28
C LYS A 32 10.88 10.54 10.07
N ILE A 33 9.82 9.73 10.02
CA ILE A 33 8.80 9.79 8.96
C ILE A 33 8.08 11.14 9.00
N LYS A 34 7.69 11.62 10.19
CA LYS A 34 7.08 12.95 10.38
C LYS A 34 8.02 14.07 9.94
N ALA A 35 9.31 14.00 10.32
CA ALA A 35 10.30 14.98 9.87
C ALA A 35 10.46 14.98 8.34
N MET A 36 10.43 13.81 7.71
CA MET A 36 10.46 13.66 6.25
C MET A 36 9.22 14.28 5.59
N ILE A 37 8.02 14.10 6.14
CA ILE A 37 6.79 14.74 5.64
C ILE A 37 6.91 16.26 5.73
N MET A 38 7.38 16.81 6.87
CA MET A 38 7.58 18.26 7.02
C MET A 38 8.64 18.84 6.06
N LEU A 39 9.64 18.05 5.67
CA LEU A 39 10.63 18.43 4.68
C LEU A 39 10.07 18.51 3.24
N ILE A 40 8.97 17.79 2.98
CA ILE A 40 8.31 17.71 1.67
C ILE A 40 7.11 18.68 1.60
N GLU A 41 6.38 18.86 2.70
CA GLU A 41 5.31 19.85 2.85
C GLU A 41 5.91 21.26 3.01
N VAL A 42 6.39 21.82 1.90
CA VAL A 42 6.83 23.22 1.83
C VAL A 42 5.81 24.03 1.03
N ASP A 43 5.18 25.00 1.70
CA ASP A 43 4.40 26.08 1.09
C ASP A 43 5.32 26.99 0.27
N GLY A 44 5.53 26.61 -0.98
CA GLY A 44 6.21 27.44 -1.96
C GLY A 44 5.18 28.23 -2.75
N ASP A 45 5.04 29.53 -2.47
CA ASP A 45 4.19 30.45 -3.26
C ASP A 45 4.56 30.49 -4.76
N SER A 46 5.71 29.92 -5.15
CA SER A 46 6.08 29.70 -6.55
C SER A 46 6.85 28.40 -6.77
N LEU A 47 6.66 27.81 -7.96
CA LEU A 47 7.23 26.52 -8.36
C LEU A 47 8.77 26.50 -8.36
N ALA A 48 9.40 27.62 -8.71
CA ALA A 48 10.86 27.78 -8.69
C ALA A 48 11.44 27.75 -7.26
N LYS A 49 10.78 28.43 -6.30
CA LYS A 49 11.17 28.37 -4.88
C LYS A 49 10.97 26.97 -4.30
N ARG A 50 9.90 26.27 -4.68
CA ARG A 50 9.67 24.87 -4.29
C ARG A 50 10.78 23.94 -4.78
N ALA A 51 11.21 24.10 -6.04
CA ALA A 51 12.31 23.31 -6.60
C ALA A 51 13.66 23.62 -5.91
N GLU A 52 13.98 24.89 -5.69
CA GLU A 52 15.22 25.30 -5.01
C GLU A 52 15.29 24.77 -3.56
N MET A 53 14.19 24.88 -2.82
CA MET A 53 14.08 24.35 -1.46
C MET A 53 14.23 22.83 -1.43
N TYR A 54 13.61 22.11 -2.37
CA TYR A 54 13.74 20.66 -2.50
C TYR A 54 15.20 20.22 -2.69
N PHE A 55 15.95 20.88 -3.58
CA PHE A 55 17.37 20.55 -3.80
C PHE A 55 18.24 20.82 -2.57
N LYS A 56 17.96 21.89 -1.81
CA LYS A 56 18.65 22.18 -0.54
C LYS A 56 18.31 21.16 0.56
N LYS A 57 17.07 20.67 0.59
CA LYS A 57 16.57 19.71 1.60
C LYS A 57 16.86 18.25 1.28
N ARG A 58 17.28 17.95 0.05
CA ARG A 58 17.56 16.60 -0.45
C ARG A 58 18.53 15.78 0.42
N PRO A 59 19.67 16.32 0.90
CA PRO A 59 20.60 15.56 1.74
C PRO A 59 19.98 15.19 3.08
N GLU A 60 19.25 16.12 3.70
CA GLU A 60 18.56 15.91 4.98
C GLU A 60 17.46 14.84 4.84
N LEU A 61 16.68 14.91 3.77
CA LEU A 61 15.68 13.89 3.43
C LEU A 61 16.31 12.51 3.23
N MET A 62 17.44 12.43 2.52
CA MET A 62 18.16 11.18 2.30
C MET A 62 18.61 10.54 3.61
N THR A 63 19.16 11.34 4.54
CA THR A 63 19.60 10.83 5.86
C THR A 63 18.44 10.28 6.70
N LEU A 64 17.26 10.90 6.64
CA LEU A 64 16.06 10.41 7.33
C LEU A 64 15.58 9.08 6.74
N VAL A 65 15.53 8.98 5.41
CA VAL A 65 15.14 7.74 4.70
C VAL A 65 16.08 6.58 5.06
N GLU A 66 17.40 6.82 5.03
CA GLU A 66 18.39 5.81 5.45
C GLU A 66 18.20 5.40 6.92
N GLY A 67 17.85 6.35 7.79
CA GLY A 67 17.54 6.10 9.19
C GLY A 67 16.33 5.20 9.41
N VAL A 68 15.24 5.44 8.66
CA VAL A 68 14.03 4.58 8.70
C VAL A 68 14.33 3.19 8.14
N TYR A 69 15.07 3.09 7.04
CA TYR A 69 15.47 1.81 6.45
C TYR A 69 16.31 0.97 7.42
N ARG A 70 17.29 1.58 8.11
CA ARG A 70 18.08 0.89 9.15
C ARG A 70 17.21 0.41 10.31
N GLY A 71 16.26 1.23 10.78
CA GLY A 71 15.33 0.87 11.85
C GLY A 71 14.44 -0.32 11.49
N HIS A 72 13.88 -0.31 10.28
CA HIS A 72 13.09 -1.41 9.74
C HIS A 72 13.92 -2.70 9.61
N ARG A 73 15.14 -2.60 9.08
CA ARG A 73 16.03 -3.76 8.95
C ARG A 73 16.36 -4.38 10.31
N ALA A 74 16.71 -3.56 11.31
CA ALA A 74 16.98 -4.03 12.66
C ALA A 74 15.75 -4.70 13.29
N LEU A 75 14.54 -4.21 12.99
CA LEU A 75 13.28 -4.82 13.42
C LEU A 75 13.09 -6.21 12.81
N ALA A 76 13.29 -6.34 11.50
CA ALA A 76 13.20 -7.62 10.81
C ALA A 76 14.21 -8.65 11.35
N GLU A 77 15.47 -8.24 11.53
CA GLU A 77 16.52 -9.12 12.08
C GLU A 77 16.18 -9.62 13.49
N ARG A 78 15.61 -8.76 14.35
CA ARG A 78 15.15 -9.13 15.70
C ARG A 78 13.96 -10.08 15.67
N TYR A 79 13.04 -9.89 14.74
CA TYR A 79 11.89 -10.77 14.57
C TYR A 79 12.31 -12.18 14.12
N ASP A 80 13.27 -12.27 13.19
CA ASP A 80 13.83 -13.54 12.75
C ASP A 80 14.57 -14.27 13.88
N GLN A 81 15.33 -13.53 14.69
CA GLN A 81 16.00 -14.06 15.89
C GLN A 81 14.98 -14.60 16.91
N ALA A 82 13.90 -13.88 17.19
CA ALA A 82 12.87 -14.34 18.11
C ALA A 82 12.18 -15.61 17.57
N THR A 83 11.81 -15.61 16.28
CA THR A 83 11.14 -16.74 15.64
C THR A 83 12.03 -17.98 15.55
N SER A 84 13.33 -17.80 15.32
CA SER A 84 14.30 -18.90 15.36
C SER A 84 14.50 -19.46 16.77
N ALA A 85 14.57 -18.61 17.81
CA ALA A 85 14.68 -19.05 19.19
C ALA A 85 13.46 -19.88 19.65
N ILE A 86 12.25 -19.52 19.23
CA ILE A 86 11.02 -20.30 19.53
C ILE A 86 11.05 -21.65 18.84
N ARG A 87 11.39 -21.67 17.54
CA ARG A 87 11.51 -22.93 16.78
C ARG A 87 12.55 -23.85 17.40
N TYR A 88 13.66 -23.29 17.85
CA TYR A 88 14.70 -24.01 18.59
C TYR A 88 14.15 -24.58 19.91
N ALA A 89 13.50 -23.77 20.74
CA ALA A 89 12.91 -24.22 22.01
C ALA A 89 11.86 -25.32 21.80
N HIS A 90 11.02 -25.21 20.76
CA HIS A 90 10.06 -26.26 20.38
C HIS A 90 10.76 -27.55 19.95
N ARG A 91 11.82 -27.47 19.12
CA ARG A 91 12.61 -28.66 18.73
C ARG A 91 13.20 -29.35 19.96
N THR A 92 13.82 -28.60 20.85
CA THR A 92 14.41 -29.12 22.09
C THR A 92 13.36 -29.73 23.02
N MET A 93 12.17 -29.13 23.13
CA MET A 93 11.07 -29.69 23.91
C MET A 93 10.59 -31.04 23.37
N ILE A 94 10.46 -31.16 22.04
CA ILE A 94 10.08 -32.41 21.37
C ILE A 94 11.13 -33.50 21.63
N GLU A 95 12.42 -33.16 21.60
CA GLU A 95 13.52 -34.08 21.90
C GLU A 95 13.57 -34.49 23.38
N ALA A 96 13.30 -33.56 24.30
CA ALA A 96 13.32 -33.82 25.75
C ALA A 96 12.10 -34.61 26.25
N PHE A 97 10.95 -34.54 25.56
CA PHE A 97 9.71 -35.22 25.93
C PHE A 97 9.03 -35.90 24.72
N PRO A 98 9.57 -37.02 24.22
CA PRO A 98 9.12 -37.67 22.98
C PRO A 98 7.65 -38.12 23.00
N ASN A 99 7.14 -38.48 24.19
CA ASN A 99 5.81 -39.08 24.35
C ASN A 99 4.66 -38.05 24.26
N GLN A 100 4.96 -36.74 24.24
CA GLN A 100 3.97 -35.68 23.99
C GLN A 100 3.88 -35.28 22.51
N ALA A 101 4.77 -35.79 21.65
CA ALA A 101 4.92 -35.36 20.26
C ALA A 101 3.75 -35.80 19.34
N LEU A 102 3.07 -36.91 19.64
CA LEU A 102 2.05 -37.48 18.75
C LEU A 102 0.72 -36.69 18.73
N LEU A 103 0.47 -35.82 19.72
CA LEU A 103 -0.81 -35.09 19.84
C LEU A 103 -0.80 -33.68 19.23
N MET A 104 0.33 -33.20 18.67
CA MET A 104 0.45 -31.83 18.15
C MET A 104 0.52 -31.70 16.62
N PHE A 105 0.67 -32.81 15.87
CA PHE A 105 0.91 -32.78 14.41
C PHE A 105 -0.13 -33.55 13.57
N ALA A 106 -1.27 -33.93 14.15
CA ALA A 106 -2.26 -34.74 13.42
C ALA A 106 -3.18 -33.96 12.47
N ASP A 107 -3.08 -32.63 12.36
CA ASP A 107 -4.15 -31.84 11.73
C ASP A 107 -3.70 -30.79 10.70
N ASP A 108 -2.48 -30.88 10.15
CA ASP A 108 -2.12 -30.00 9.02
C ASP A 108 -1.13 -30.70 8.07
N SER A 109 -1.67 -31.41 7.07
CA SER A 109 -0.97 -31.61 5.81
C SER A 109 -1.97 -31.71 4.64
N PRO A 110 -1.82 -30.90 3.58
CA PRO A 110 -2.69 -30.95 2.40
C PRO A 110 -2.10 -31.91 1.37
N ALA A 111 -2.87 -32.91 0.95
CA ALA A 111 -2.56 -33.73 -0.21
C ALA A 111 -3.74 -33.69 -1.18
N SER A 112 -3.49 -33.10 -2.35
CA SER A 112 -4.41 -33.07 -3.48
C SER A 112 -4.40 -34.39 -4.26
N ASP A 113 -5.52 -34.61 -4.94
CA ASP A 113 -5.71 -35.26 -6.24
C ASP A 113 -6.17 -36.74 -6.35
N VAL A 114 -7.44 -36.83 -6.80
CA VAL A 114 -7.91 -37.46 -8.06
C VAL A 114 -8.12 -38.99 -8.13
N SER A 115 -9.42 -39.30 -8.21
CA SER A 115 -10.11 -40.20 -9.16
C SER A 115 -9.98 -41.74 -9.04
N GLY A 116 -11.15 -42.37 -8.85
CA GLY A 116 -11.69 -43.26 -9.88
C GLY A 116 -11.71 -44.77 -9.60
N THR A 117 -12.88 -45.35 -9.89
CA THR A 117 -13.18 -46.77 -10.23
C THR A 117 -13.27 -47.82 -9.11
N ASP A 118 -14.51 -48.04 -8.66
CA ASP A 118 -15.33 -49.24 -8.97
C ASP A 118 -14.62 -50.59 -9.21
N GLN A 119 -14.91 -51.59 -8.37
CA GLN A 119 -15.57 -52.86 -8.75
C GLN A 119 -15.54 -53.88 -7.59
N GLY A 120 -16.69 -54.49 -7.28
CA GLY A 120 -16.73 -55.78 -6.57
C GLY A 120 -17.96 -56.10 -5.71
N THR A 121 -19.17 -56.05 -6.26
CA THR A 121 -20.31 -56.86 -5.75
C THR A 121 -20.16 -58.30 -6.26
N PRO A 122 -20.58 -59.35 -5.52
CA PRO A 122 -21.98 -59.84 -5.56
C PRO A 122 -22.49 -60.37 -4.19
N GLU A 123 -23.68 -60.00 -3.69
CA GLU A 123 -25.04 -60.51 -4.00
C GLU A 123 -25.60 -61.39 -2.85
N MET A 124 -26.53 -60.79 -2.06
CA MET A 124 -27.82 -61.27 -1.47
C MET A 124 -27.89 -62.62 -0.69
N PRO A 125 -28.84 -62.85 0.27
CA PRO A 125 -30.17 -62.22 0.36
C PRO A 125 -30.70 -61.78 1.74
N ILE A 126 -31.63 -60.84 1.65
CA ILE A 126 -32.59 -60.39 2.66
C ILE A 126 -33.76 -61.39 2.70
N PRO A 127 -34.24 -61.78 3.88
CA PRO A 127 -35.65 -62.13 4.05
C PRO A 127 -36.47 -60.95 4.57
N ASN A 128 -37.50 -60.63 3.79
CA ASN A 128 -38.64 -59.79 4.15
C ASN A 128 -39.46 -60.47 5.26
N ASP A 129 -40.11 -59.70 6.13
CA ASP A 129 -41.57 -59.74 6.12
C ASP A 129 -42.17 -58.53 6.85
N GLU A 130 -43.00 -57.85 6.07
CA GLU A 130 -43.99 -56.86 6.39
C GLU A 130 -45.12 -57.54 7.17
N PHE A 131 -45.46 -57.09 8.39
CA PHE A 131 -46.82 -57.26 8.89
C PHE A 131 -47.15 -56.17 9.93
N THR A 132 -48.15 -55.39 9.57
CA THR A 132 -49.02 -54.58 10.42
C THR A 132 -49.48 -55.35 11.65
N ASP A 133 -49.55 -54.71 12.82
CA ASP A 133 -50.40 -55.20 13.90
C ASP A 133 -51.19 -54.06 14.57
N GLU A 134 -52.50 -54.11 14.34
CA GLU A 134 -53.53 -53.46 15.12
C GLU A 134 -53.62 -54.14 16.49
N SER A 135 -53.25 -53.46 17.56
CA SER A 135 -53.53 -53.97 18.91
C SER A 135 -54.94 -53.58 19.33
N VAL A 136 -55.86 -54.52 19.10
CA VAL A 136 -57.22 -54.57 19.61
C VAL A 136 -57.22 -54.51 21.14
N GLU A 137 -57.90 -53.50 21.69
CA GLU A 137 -58.39 -53.51 23.06
C GLU A 137 -59.42 -54.62 23.23
N GLN A 138 -59.21 -55.53 24.18
CA GLN A 138 -60.32 -56.33 24.70
C GLN A 138 -60.29 -56.35 26.23
N SER A 139 -61.04 -55.38 26.78
CA SER A 139 -61.54 -55.43 28.15
C SER A 139 -62.61 -56.51 28.29
N THR A 140 -62.40 -57.35 29.29
CA THR A 140 -63.34 -58.14 30.10
C THR A 140 -64.84 -58.08 29.72
N HIS A 141 -65.36 -59.21 29.25
CA HIS A 141 -66.79 -59.53 29.30
C HIS A 141 -67.20 -59.86 30.74
N SER A 142 -68.33 -59.29 31.18
CA SER A 142 -69.11 -59.78 32.33
C SER A 142 -70.51 -60.22 31.87
N ASN A 143 -71.01 -61.19 32.62
CA ASN A 143 -72.41 -61.56 32.89
C ASN A 143 -73.06 -62.80 32.21
N GLU A 144 -73.26 -63.79 33.10
CA GLU A 144 -74.51 -64.50 33.42
C GLU A 144 -75.00 -65.71 32.59
N ASN A 145 -74.84 -66.89 33.22
CA ASN A 145 -75.91 -67.79 33.71
C ASN A 145 -75.89 -69.25 33.20
N ASN A 146 -75.74 -70.12 34.22
CA ASN A 146 -76.37 -71.43 34.45
C ASN A 146 -76.12 -72.58 33.47
N HIS A 147 -75.46 -73.64 33.93
CA HIS A 147 -76.16 -74.89 34.24
C HIS A 147 -75.28 -75.84 35.10
N VAL A 148 -75.90 -76.27 36.20
CA VAL A 148 -75.60 -77.37 37.13
C VAL A 148 -74.81 -78.53 36.52
N ASN A 149 -73.77 -79.01 37.24
CA ASN A 149 -73.60 -80.41 37.67
C ASN A 149 -72.30 -80.55 38.49
N ASP A 150 -72.45 -80.58 39.82
CA ASP A 150 -71.52 -81.34 40.67
C ASP A 150 -71.95 -82.81 40.61
N PRO A 151 -71.01 -83.78 40.58
CA PRO A 151 -70.44 -84.16 41.86
C PRO A 151 -68.98 -84.67 41.85
N LYS A 152 -68.31 -84.34 42.96
CA LYS A 152 -67.43 -85.20 43.77
C LYS A 152 -65.96 -85.41 43.33
N LEU A 153 -65.12 -85.00 44.30
CA LEU A 153 -64.00 -85.74 44.90
C LEU A 153 -62.78 -86.02 44.00
N SER A 154 -61.71 -85.27 44.22
CA SER A 154 -60.42 -85.78 44.75
C SER A 154 -59.28 -84.78 44.47
N ASN A 155 -58.38 -84.61 45.44
CA ASN A 155 -57.04 -84.00 45.38
C ASN A 155 -56.93 -82.51 45.78
N GLN A 156 -56.79 -82.26 47.08
CA GLN A 156 -56.60 -80.93 47.68
C GLN A 156 -55.11 -80.52 47.84
N GLU A 157 -54.17 -81.37 47.42
CA GLU A 157 -52.71 -81.12 47.56
C GLU A 157 -52.06 -80.55 46.28
N GLY A 158 -52.61 -80.81 45.09
CA GLY A 158 -52.07 -80.28 43.82
C GLY A 158 -52.32 -78.79 43.62
N ASP A 159 -53.49 -78.29 44.05
CA ASP A 159 -53.87 -76.88 43.86
C ASP A 159 -53.01 -75.91 44.68
N SER A 160 -52.49 -76.34 45.84
CA SER A 160 -51.65 -75.49 46.70
C SER A 160 -50.25 -75.27 46.11
N GLU A 161 -49.66 -76.31 45.50
CA GLU A 161 -48.37 -76.23 44.80
C GLU A 161 -48.47 -75.45 43.49
N GLU A 162 -49.59 -75.56 42.76
CA GLU A 162 -49.87 -74.77 41.56
C GLU A 162 -49.97 -73.27 41.88
N ILE A 163 -50.69 -72.90 42.94
CA ILE A 163 -50.83 -71.51 43.41
C ILE A 163 -49.49 -70.92 43.84
N LEU A 164 -48.64 -71.71 44.51
CA LEU A 164 -47.29 -71.27 44.89
C LEU A 164 -46.41 -70.97 43.68
N ARG A 165 -46.43 -71.86 42.65
CA ARG A 165 -45.69 -71.65 41.39
C ARG A 165 -46.17 -70.40 40.64
N LEU A 166 -47.48 -70.14 40.59
CA LEU A 166 -48.03 -68.95 39.95
C LEU A 166 -47.65 -67.65 40.68
N LYS A 167 -47.63 -67.66 42.02
CA LYS A 167 -47.16 -66.51 42.81
C LYS A 167 -45.67 -66.22 42.58
N GLU A 168 -44.85 -67.26 42.50
CA GLU A 168 -43.43 -67.10 42.19
C GLU A 168 -43.22 -66.57 40.77
N ALA A 169 -43.98 -67.05 39.79
CA ALA A 169 -43.94 -66.55 38.42
C ALA A 169 -44.39 -65.09 38.31
N LEU A 170 -45.46 -64.69 39.02
CA LEU A 170 -45.89 -63.29 39.10
C LEU A 170 -44.82 -62.40 39.71
N ALA A 171 -44.19 -62.84 40.81
CA ALA A 171 -43.11 -62.08 41.43
C ALA A 171 -41.91 -61.91 40.48
N LYS A 172 -41.52 -62.95 39.74
CA LYS A 172 -40.48 -62.84 38.69
C LYS A 172 -40.88 -61.85 37.61
N LEU A 173 -42.11 -61.97 37.10
CA LEU A 173 -42.64 -61.08 36.07
C LEU A 173 -42.67 -59.61 36.52
N GLU A 174 -43.04 -59.34 37.77
CA GLU A 174 -43.03 -58.00 38.35
C GLU A 174 -41.60 -57.44 38.40
N THR A 175 -40.63 -58.22 38.88
CA THR A 175 -39.22 -57.79 38.91
C THR A 175 -38.62 -57.58 37.51
N GLU A 176 -38.99 -58.40 36.53
CA GLU A 176 -38.58 -58.23 35.13
C GLU A 176 -39.20 -56.98 34.51
N LYS A 177 -40.49 -56.70 34.79
CA LYS A 177 -41.17 -55.48 34.38
C LYS A 177 -40.52 -54.24 34.99
N GLU A 178 -40.23 -54.24 36.29
CA GLU A 178 -39.51 -53.14 36.95
C GLU A 178 -38.11 -52.94 36.35
N ALA A 179 -37.36 -54.02 36.09
CA ALA A 179 -36.06 -53.94 35.44
C ALA A 179 -36.17 -53.34 34.02
N GLY A 180 -37.18 -53.74 33.25
CA GLY A 180 -37.47 -53.18 31.93
C GLY A 180 -37.81 -51.68 31.98
N LEU A 181 -38.61 -51.24 32.96
CA LEU A 181 -38.93 -49.82 33.15
C LEU A 181 -37.70 -48.98 33.49
N VAL A 182 -36.79 -49.49 34.33
CA VAL A 182 -35.53 -48.81 34.65
C VAL A 182 -34.64 -48.69 33.41
N GLN A 183 -34.52 -49.75 32.60
CA GLN A 183 -33.77 -49.70 31.34
C GLN A 183 -34.39 -48.72 30.34
N TYR A 184 -35.71 -48.71 30.19
CA TYR A 184 -36.43 -47.78 29.33
C TYR A 184 -36.15 -46.33 29.75
N ARG A 185 -36.27 -46.03 31.05
CA ARG A 185 -35.97 -44.71 31.59
C ARG A 185 -34.51 -44.29 31.35
N GLN A 186 -33.57 -45.20 31.56
CA GLN A 186 -32.16 -44.95 31.27
C GLN A 186 -31.90 -44.69 29.77
N SER A 187 -32.63 -45.38 28.87
CA SER A 187 -32.54 -45.14 27.44
C SER A 187 -33.09 -43.77 27.04
N LEU A 188 -34.18 -43.33 27.67
CA LEU A 188 -34.78 -42.02 27.45
C LEU A 188 -33.84 -40.89 27.89
N ASP A 189 -33.20 -41.02 29.06
CA ASP A 189 -32.23 -40.04 29.54
C ASP A 189 -31.02 -39.92 28.60
N LYS A 190 -30.52 -41.05 28.08
CA LYS A 190 -29.44 -41.06 27.08
C LYS A 190 -29.87 -40.38 25.78
N LEU A 191 -31.09 -40.65 25.32
CA LEU A 191 -31.63 -40.06 24.10
C LEU A 191 -31.75 -38.53 24.24
N SER A 192 -32.25 -38.04 25.38
CA SER A 192 -32.30 -36.61 25.69
C SER A 192 -30.90 -35.97 25.72
N GLN A 193 -29.91 -36.66 26.28
CA GLN A 193 -28.52 -36.18 26.29
C GLN A 193 -27.95 -36.06 24.87
N LEU A 194 -28.18 -37.08 24.02
CA LEU A 194 -27.73 -37.07 22.63
C LEU A 194 -28.42 -35.98 21.81
N GLU A 195 -29.72 -35.76 21.99
CA GLU A 195 -30.44 -34.68 21.32
C GLU A 195 -29.90 -33.30 21.70
N ALA A 196 -29.56 -33.09 22.97
CA ALA A 196 -28.95 -31.85 23.43
C ALA A 196 -27.54 -31.65 22.82
N GLU A 197 -26.74 -32.71 22.72
CA GLU A 197 -25.41 -32.67 22.11
C GLU A 197 -25.49 -32.43 20.60
N ILE A 198 -26.44 -33.05 19.90
CA ILE A 198 -26.71 -32.78 18.47
C ILE A 198 -27.14 -31.33 18.26
N SER A 199 -28.01 -30.80 19.13
CA SER A 199 -28.47 -29.42 19.03
C SER A 199 -27.31 -28.43 19.21
N LYS A 200 -26.46 -28.66 20.22
CA LYS A 200 -25.28 -27.84 20.47
C LYS A 200 -24.27 -27.90 19.32
N THR A 201 -23.93 -29.09 18.86
CA THR A 201 -22.97 -29.26 17.75
C THR A 201 -23.48 -28.66 16.44
N ARG A 202 -24.79 -28.70 16.20
CA ARG A 202 -25.43 -28.03 15.06
C ARG A 202 -25.33 -26.51 15.16
N GLU A 203 -25.54 -25.94 16.34
CA GLU A 203 -25.37 -24.50 16.57
C GLU A 203 -23.90 -24.08 16.37
N ASP A 204 -22.96 -24.82 16.96
CA ASP A 204 -21.52 -24.58 16.80
C ASP A 204 -21.11 -24.64 15.31
N PHE A 205 -21.62 -25.63 14.56
CA PHE A 205 -21.38 -25.74 13.12
C PHE A 205 -21.93 -24.53 12.34
N SER A 206 -23.14 -24.07 12.68
CA SER A 206 -23.73 -22.87 12.06
C SER A 206 -22.84 -21.64 12.24
N VAL A 207 -22.36 -21.41 13.47
CA VAL A 207 -21.49 -20.27 13.78
C VAL A 207 -20.14 -20.38 13.05
N LEU A 208 -19.56 -21.58 13.01
CA LEU A 208 -18.32 -21.83 12.28
C LEU A 208 -18.49 -21.62 10.77
N SER A 209 -19.62 -22.05 10.19
CA SER A 209 -19.96 -21.84 8.78
C SER A 209 -20.08 -20.34 8.46
N ASP A 210 -20.80 -19.57 9.29
CA ASP A 210 -20.93 -18.12 9.10
C ASP A 210 -19.57 -17.41 9.19
N ARG A 211 -18.72 -17.83 10.13
CA ARG A 211 -17.36 -17.31 10.27
C ARG A 211 -16.49 -17.66 9.05
N ALA A 212 -16.61 -18.89 8.53
CA ALA A 212 -15.89 -19.31 7.33
C ALA A 212 -16.32 -18.50 6.11
N ASN A 213 -17.62 -18.32 5.90
CA ASN A 213 -18.17 -17.50 4.81
C ASN A 213 -17.68 -16.04 4.89
N LYS A 214 -17.65 -15.47 6.10
CA LYS A 214 -17.13 -14.10 6.29
C LYS A 214 -15.63 -14.01 5.93
N ALA A 215 -14.83 -14.96 6.41
CA ALA A 215 -13.40 -15.00 6.11
C ALA A 215 -13.14 -15.20 4.60
N GLU A 216 -13.93 -16.03 3.92
CA GLU A 216 -13.82 -16.24 2.48
C GLU A 216 -14.11 -14.95 1.70
N ASN A 217 -15.14 -14.19 2.07
CA ASN A 217 -15.43 -12.89 1.48
C ASN A 217 -14.29 -11.88 1.70
N GLU A 218 -13.71 -11.82 2.90
CA GLU A 218 -12.55 -10.97 3.19
C GLU A 218 -11.34 -11.34 2.31
N VAL A 219 -11.10 -12.65 2.11
CA VAL A 219 -10.04 -13.14 1.22
C VAL A 219 -10.27 -12.74 -0.24
N VAL A 220 -11.52 -12.82 -0.73
CA VAL A 220 -11.87 -12.37 -2.08
C VAL A 220 -11.59 -10.87 -2.25
N VAL A 221 -12.04 -10.05 -1.31
CA VAL A 221 -11.79 -8.60 -1.33
C VAL A 221 -10.30 -8.27 -1.30
N LEU A 222 -9.52 -8.95 -0.45
CA LEU A 222 -8.07 -8.76 -0.38
C LEU A 222 -7.37 -9.16 -1.69
N LYS A 223 -7.82 -10.24 -2.33
CA LYS A 223 -7.30 -10.64 -3.66
C LYS A 223 -7.56 -9.56 -4.71
N GLU A 224 -8.77 -9.01 -4.76
CA GLU A 224 -9.11 -7.91 -5.69
C GLU A 224 -8.32 -6.63 -5.43
N MET A 225 -8.05 -6.30 -4.15
CA MET A 225 -7.19 -5.17 -3.80
C MET A 225 -5.74 -5.40 -4.24
N LEU A 226 -5.25 -6.64 -4.09
CA LEU A 226 -3.89 -7.01 -4.48
C LEU A 226 -3.70 -6.92 -6.00
N THR A 227 -4.64 -7.46 -6.79
CA THR A 227 -4.57 -7.35 -8.27
C THR A 227 -4.64 -5.91 -8.76
N ARG A 228 -5.45 -5.06 -8.10
CA ARG A 228 -5.49 -3.62 -8.41
C ARG A 228 -4.16 -2.92 -8.10
N LEU A 229 -3.55 -3.23 -6.94
CA LEU A 229 -2.27 -2.67 -6.55
C LEU A 229 -1.15 -3.10 -7.52
N GLU A 230 -1.15 -4.36 -7.96
CA GLU A 230 -0.21 -4.86 -8.97
C GLU A 230 -0.37 -4.12 -10.30
N ALA A 231 -1.61 -3.90 -10.76
CA ALA A 231 -1.87 -3.13 -11.97
C ALA A 231 -1.41 -1.66 -11.86
N GLU A 232 -1.62 -1.02 -10.71
CA GLU A 232 -1.13 0.35 -10.47
C GLU A 232 0.41 0.41 -10.47
N LYS A 233 1.06 -0.55 -9.79
CA LYS A 233 2.52 -0.67 -9.79
C LYS A 233 3.07 -0.82 -11.21
N GLU A 234 2.47 -1.68 -12.02
CA GLU A 234 2.90 -1.90 -13.41
C GLU A 234 2.71 -0.65 -14.27
N SER A 235 1.58 0.06 -14.11
CA SER A 235 1.34 1.35 -14.77
C SER A 235 2.39 2.39 -14.40
N LYS A 236 2.74 2.51 -13.11
CA LYS A 236 3.79 3.45 -12.66
C LYS A 236 5.17 3.06 -13.17
N LEU A 237 5.48 1.78 -13.24
CA LEU A 237 6.74 1.29 -13.79
C LEU A 237 6.84 1.66 -15.28
N GLN A 238 5.75 1.50 -16.03
CA GLN A 238 5.67 1.91 -17.43
C GLN A 238 5.90 3.42 -17.61
N ASP A 239 5.29 4.26 -16.76
CA ASP A 239 5.54 5.71 -16.76
C ASP A 239 7.02 6.03 -16.54
N TYR A 240 7.67 5.41 -15.55
CA TYR A 240 9.09 5.59 -15.28
C TYR A 240 9.97 5.16 -16.46
N GLN A 241 9.67 4.01 -17.07
CA GLN A 241 10.35 3.54 -18.26
C GLN A 241 10.29 4.59 -19.38
N GLN A 242 9.10 5.15 -19.63
CA GLN A 242 8.90 6.19 -20.64
C GLN A 242 9.71 7.46 -20.33
N PHE A 243 9.79 7.89 -19.08
CA PHE A 243 10.63 9.03 -18.69
C PHE A 243 12.11 8.77 -18.96
N VAL A 244 12.60 7.57 -18.63
CA VAL A 244 13.98 7.18 -18.90
C VAL A 244 14.26 7.20 -20.39
N ASP A 245 13.38 6.64 -21.22
CA ASP A 245 13.55 6.63 -22.68
C ASP A 245 13.60 8.05 -23.27
N ARG A 246 12.77 8.97 -22.76
CA ARG A 246 12.79 10.39 -23.17
C ARG A 246 14.10 11.06 -22.82
N ILE A 247 14.63 10.84 -21.61
CA ILE A 247 15.91 11.42 -21.18
C ILE A 247 17.08 10.79 -21.94
N SER A 248 16.99 9.49 -22.23
CA SER A 248 18.02 8.76 -22.95
C SER A 248 17.99 9.01 -24.46
N ASN A 249 16.97 9.70 -24.99
CA ASN A 249 16.88 10.03 -26.40
C ASN A 249 17.94 11.09 -26.79
N PRO A 250 19.02 10.71 -27.49
CA PRO A 250 20.11 11.61 -27.80
C PRO A 250 19.72 12.70 -28.81
N GLN A 251 18.60 12.54 -29.54
CA GLN A 251 18.18 13.51 -30.54
C GLN A 251 17.83 14.88 -29.95
N ASP A 252 17.23 14.94 -28.76
CA ASP A 252 16.86 16.22 -28.16
C ASP A 252 18.08 16.95 -27.61
N ALA A 253 19.02 16.21 -27.00
CA ALA A 253 20.33 16.74 -26.62
C ALA A 253 21.13 17.24 -27.84
N GLN A 254 21.09 16.48 -28.95
CA GLN A 254 21.78 16.84 -30.19
C GLN A 254 21.19 18.09 -30.84
N LYS A 255 19.85 18.21 -30.93
CA LYS A 255 19.19 19.42 -31.47
C LYS A 255 19.48 20.66 -30.64
N LEU A 256 19.49 20.53 -29.31
CA LEU A 256 19.84 21.65 -28.42
C LEU A 256 21.31 22.05 -28.60
N ASN A 257 22.21 21.08 -28.76
CA ASN A 257 23.62 21.32 -29.02
C ASN A 257 23.87 22.01 -30.37
N GLU A 258 23.20 21.57 -31.43
CA GLU A 258 23.25 22.21 -32.75
C GLU A 258 22.75 23.66 -32.68
N ARG A 259 21.64 23.91 -31.98
CA ARG A 259 21.12 25.27 -31.77
C ARG A 259 22.10 26.15 -30.97
N ALA A 260 22.73 25.59 -29.93
CA ALA A 260 23.72 26.30 -29.13
C ALA A 260 24.96 26.68 -29.97
N ASN A 261 25.48 25.75 -30.76
CA ASN A 261 26.60 26.00 -31.66
C ASN A 261 26.29 27.10 -32.70
N ASN A 262 25.09 27.06 -33.30
CA ASN A 262 24.69 28.08 -34.26
C ASN A 262 24.59 29.47 -33.62
N ALA A 263 24.00 29.56 -32.41
CA ALA A 263 23.92 30.82 -31.67
C ALA A 263 25.31 31.34 -31.26
N GLU A 264 26.25 30.44 -30.92
CA GLU A 264 27.63 30.81 -30.60
C GLU A 264 28.37 31.38 -31.82
N ILE A 265 28.20 30.76 -32.99
CA ILE A 265 28.79 31.27 -34.25
C ILE A 265 28.23 32.66 -34.58
N GLU A 266 26.92 32.86 -34.45
CA GLU A 266 26.28 34.15 -34.70
C GLU A 266 26.76 35.23 -33.72
N ALA A 267 26.88 34.89 -32.43
CA ALA A 267 27.39 35.80 -31.41
C ALA A 267 28.87 36.18 -31.66
N GLN A 268 29.70 35.24 -32.09
CA GLN A 268 31.10 35.52 -32.47
C GLN A 268 31.17 36.41 -33.71
N SER A 269 30.30 36.19 -34.70
CA SER A 269 30.21 37.03 -35.90
C SER A 269 29.82 38.47 -35.55
N LEU A 270 28.74 38.66 -34.78
CA LEU A 270 28.28 39.97 -34.34
C LEU A 270 29.34 40.70 -33.51
N LYS A 271 30.09 39.98 -32.67
CA LYS A 271 31.19 40.55 -31.92
C LYS A 271 32.29 41.10 -32.84
N SER A 272 32.69 40.33 -33.85
CA SER A 272 33.68 40.78 -34.84
C SER A 272 33.21 42.01 -35.63
N GLU A 273 31.94 42.07 -35.99
CA GLU A 273 31.34 43.25 -36.63
C GLU A 273 31.33 44.46 -35.68
N PHE A 274 30.99 44.26 -34.42
CA PHE A 274 31.02 45.33 -33.41
C PHE A 274 32.42 45.90 -33.21
N ASP A 275 33.45 45.05 -33.14
CA ASP A 275 34.85 45.48 -33.01
C ASP A 275 35.30 46.31 -34.24
N LYS A 276 34.91 45.90 -35.46
CA LYS A 276 35.18 46.67 -36.68
C LYS A 276 34.49 48.04 -36.66
N LEU A 277 33.21 48.07 -36.28
CA LEU A 277 32.40 49.28 -36.23
C LEU A 277 32.94 50.26 -35.18
N ALA A 278 33.44 49.76 -34.05
CA ALA A 278 34.12 50.57 -33.04
C ALA A 278 35.35 51.30 -33.61
N VAL A 279 36.19 50.58 -34.37
CA VAL A 279 37.38 51.16 -35.03
C VAL A 279 36.98 52.19 -36.09
N GLU A 280 35.97 51.89 -36.91
CA GLU A 280 35.45 52.84 -37.91
C GLU A 280 34.89 54.11 -37.27
N LYS A 281 34.14 53.98 -36.17
CA LYS A 281 33.59 55.11 -35.41
C LYS A 281 34.71 55.99 -34.85
N ASP A 282 35.76 55.40 -34.30
CA ASP A 282 36.92 56.15 -33.79
C ASP A 282 37.70 56.83 -34.93
N ALA A 283 37.85 56.16 -36.09
CA ALA A 283 38.46 56.76 -37.28
C ALA A 283 37.65 57.95 -37.82
N ALA A 284 36.32 57.81 -37.91
CA ALA A 284 35.42 58.88 -38.34
C ALA A 284 35.45 60.08 -37.38
N LEU A 285 35.51 59.82 -36.06
CA LEU A 285 35.62 60.87 -35.06
C LEU A 285 36.95 61.65 -35.18
N ASN A 286 38.06 60.94 -35.44
CA ASN A 286 39.35 61.59 -35.69
C ASN A 286 39.33 62.46 -36.96
N GLN A 287 38.71 61.98 -38.04
CA GLN A 287 38.55 62.77 -39.27
C GLN A 287 37.69 64.03 -39.01
N TYR A 288 36.61 63.90 -38.26
CA TYR A 288 35.77 65.03 -37.87
C TYR A 288 36.55 66.08 -37.07
N MET A 289 37.34 65.66 -36.07
CA MET A 289 38.19 66.56 -35.30
C MET A 289 39.21 67.31 -36.18
N GLN A 290 39.86 66.60 -37.11
CA GLN A 290 40.79 67.24 -38.05
C GLN A 290 40.08 68.28 -38.95
N SER A 291 38.88 67.98 -39.42
CA SER A 291 38.11 68.93 -40.22
C SER A 291 37.74 70.19 -39.42
N LEU A 292 37.38 70.06 -38.14
CA LEU A 292 37.09 71.19 -37.25
C LEU A 292 38.33 72.07 -37.05
N GLU A 293 39.50 71.48 -36.88
CA GLU A 293 40.76 72.22 -36.75
C GLU A 293 41.08 73.00 -38.04
N ILE A 294 40.89 72.38 -39.21
CA ILE A 294 41.08 73.03 -40.51
C ILE A 294 40.10 74.21 -40.66
N ILE A 295 38.82 74.01 -40.33
CA ILE A 295 37.80 75.07 -40.39
C ILE A 295 38.20 76.24 -39.49
N SER A 296 38.60 75.99 -38.24
CA SER A 296 39.04 77.05 -37.31
C SER A 296 40.25 77.82 -37.86
N ASN A 297 41.22 77.12 -38.45
CA ASN A 297 42.38 77.74 -39.09
C ASN A 297 41.99 78.60 -40.31
N LEU A 298 41.01 78.17 -41.10
CA LEU A 298 40.49 78.92 -42.24
C LEU A 298 39.70 80.15 -41.80
N GLU A 299 38.86 80.03 -40.77
CA GLU A 299 38.10 81.15 -40.17
C GLU A 299 39.05 82.24 -39.66
N ASN A 300 40.11 81.87 -38.94
CA ASN A 300 41.14 82.81 -38.46
C ASN A 300 41.84 83.54 -39.62
N LYS A 301 42.22 82.81 -40.67
CA LYS A 301 42.82 83.43 -41.87
C LYS A 301 41.85 84.38 -42.57
N LEU A 302 40.59 83.97 -42.71
CA LEU A 302 39.55 84.77 -43.33
C LEU A 302 39.36 86.08 -42.55
N GLN A 303 39.28 86.01 -41.21
CA GLN A 303 39.19 87.19 -40.35
C GLN A 303 40.37 88.15 -40.54
N LEU A 304 41.62 87.64 -40.54
CA LEU A 304 42.82 88.46 -40.78
C LEU A 304 42.80 89.14 -42.14
N THR A 305 42.38 88.42 -43.20
CA THR A 305 42.28 89.01 -44.54
C THR A 305 41.16 90.03 -44.64
N GLU A 306 40.06 89.83 -43.94
CA GLU A 306 38.94 90.76 -43.88
C GLU A 306 39.34 92.07 -43.17
N GLU A 307 40.04 91.96 -42.04
CA GLU A 307 40.60 93.12 -41.31
C GLU A 307 41.60 93.91 -42.17
N ALA A 308 42.49 93.21 -42.88
CA ALA A 308 43.42 93.84 -43.82
C ALA A 308 42.67 94.56 -44.96
N ALA A 309 41.66 93.92 -45.57
CA ALA A 309 40.83 94.50 -46.61
C ALA A 309 40.08 95.76 -46.12
N LYS A 310 39.51 95.72 -44.91
CA LYS A 310 38.92 96.90 -44.25
C LYS A 310 39.96 98.02 -44.07
N GLY A 311 41.18 97.69 -43.64
CA GLY A 311 42.27 98.65 -43.51
C GLY A 311 42.75 99.26 -44.84
N PHE A 312 42.78 98.47 -45.92
CA PHE A 312 43.04 98.97 -47.27
C PHE A 312 41.93 99.91 -47.76
N LYS A 313 40.67 99.56 -47.52
CA LYS A 313 39.51 100.39 -47.88
C LYS A 313 39.57 101.76 -47.21
N VAL A 314 39.81 101.81 -45.89
CA VAL A 314 39.94 103.09 -45.15
C VAL A 314 41.10 103.95 -45.70
N ARG A 315 42.24 103.33 -46.02
CA ARG A 315 43.37 104.04 -46.63
C ARG A 315 43.05 104.56 -48.03
N ALA A 316 42.35 103.78 -48.84
CA ALA A 316 41.92 104.19 -50.17
C ALA A 316 40.96 105.39 -50.09
N GLU A 317 39.94 105.33 -49.22
CA GLU A 317 39.01 106.44 -48.98
C GLU A 317 39.74 107.71 -48.51
N LYS A 318 40.74 107.57 -47.63
CA LYS A 318 41.59 108.71 -47.21
C LYS A 318 42.39 109.29 -48.37
N ALA A 319 43.08 108.46 -49.15
CA ALA A 319 43.87 108.90 -50.29
C ALA A 319 43.00 109.57 -51.37
N GLU A 320 41.80 109.04 -51.65
CA GLU A 320 40.82 109.67 -52.55
C GLU A 320 40.42 111.06 -52.05
N SER A 321 40.15 111.21 -50.74
CA SER A 321 39.83 112.53 -50.16
C SER A 321 40.98 113.53 -50.26
N GLU A 322 42.23 113.10 -50.06
CA GLU A 322 43.43 113.93 -50.20
C GLU A 322 43.64 114.37 -51.65
N VAL A 323 43.49 113.44 -52.62
CA VAL A 323 43.58 113.74 -54.06
C VAL A 323 42.50 114.75 -54.47
N GLU A 324 41.28 114.62 -53.96
CA GLU A 324 40.19 115.56 -54.22
C GLU A 324 40.50 116.96 -53.67
N ILE A 325 41.04 117.06 -52.45
CA ILE A 325 41.50 118.33 -51.86
C ILE A 325 42.61 118.97 -52.72
N LEU A 326 43.60 118.18 -53.15
CA LEU A 326 44.68 118.66 -54.01
C LEU A 326 44.17 119.15 -55.37
N ARG A 327 43.26 118.42 -56.01
CA ARG A 327 42.58 118.85 -57.24
C ARG A 327 41.88 120.19 -57.07
N GLN A 328 41.10 120.35 -55.99
CA GLN A 328 40.42 121.62 -55.70
C GLN A 328 41.39 122.78 -55.44
N THR A 329 42.55 122.51 -54.83
CA THR A 329 43.58 123.52 -54.55
C THR A 329 44.28 123.96 -55.83
N ILE A 330 44.64 123.03 -56.73
CA ILE A 330 45.22 123.33 -58.04
C ILE A 330 44.26 124.18 -58.88
N SER A 331 42.97 123.84 -58.89
CA SER A 331 41.94 124.62 -59.60
C SER A 331 41.75 126.05 -59.07
N LYS A 332 42.26 126.38 -57.88
CA LYS A 332 42.21 127.74 -57.31
C LYS A 332 43.47 128.58 -57.61
N VAL A 333 44.55 127.95 -58.08
CA VAL A 333 45.85 128.60 -58.36
C VAL A 333 46.07 128.77 -59.88
N SER A 334 45.34 128.04 -60.72
CA SER A 334 45.21 128.25 -62.17
C SER A 334 44.20 129.34 -62.52
#